data_AF-A0A9C9X0W6-F1
#
_entry.id   AF-A0A9C9X0W6-F1
#
_cell.length_a   1.000
_cell.length_b   1.000
_cell.length_c   1.000
_cell.angle_alpha   90.00
_cell.angle_beta   90.00
_cell.angle_gamma   90.00
#
_symmetry.space_group_name_H-M   'P 1'
#
loop_
_entity.id
_entity.type
_entity.pdbx_description
1 polymer ?
#
loop_
_entity_poly.entity_id
_entity_poly.type
_entity_poly.pdbx_seq_one_letter_code
_entity_poly.pdbx_strand_id
1 'polypeptide(L)'
;MRKTVFLFLLTFCLCLAQEKSVRQYSIIQLEFSTEHDIIKVKVPNWLTTSELMEQLRQVIIWPGEKLPRKKTYIYVFKETDQVGASSNTGCVYIPGKGFRWDLRHWHPEMRVPTQPTENEIEIYNTFVECLLRNGFTFDNQRVRQQIANRYHISVARLDTIYTKVLHWWETAPRDSTGKVIKK
;
A
#
# COMPACT_ATOMS: atom_id res chain seq x y z
N MET A 1 -19.72 -53.05 8.95
CA MET A 1 -19.66 -52.66 7.52
C MET A 1 -19.16 -51.23 7.43
N ARG A 2 -18.18 -51.01 6.56
CA ARG A 2 -17.38 -49.79 6.40
C ARG A 2 -18.18 -48.64 5.77
N LYS A 3 -18.06 -47.44 6.32
CA LYS A 3 -18.09 -46.19 5.54
C LYS A 3 -16.96 -45.28 6.04
N THR A 4 -15.81 -45.54 5.46
CA THR A 4 -14.60 -44.73 5.50
C THR A 4 -14.77 -43.55 4.53
N VAL A 5 -14.08 -42.45 4.84
CA VAL A 5 -13.72 -41.34 3.93
C VAL A 5 -14.83 -40.33 3.61
N PHE A 6 -14.94 -39.31 4.45
CA PHE A 6 -15.20 -37.94 3.99
C PHE A 6 -14.29 -36.99 4.77
N LEU A 7 -12.98 -37.21 4.59
CA LEU A 7 -11.91 -36.43 5.20
C LEU A 7 -10.99 -35.94 4.08
N PHE A 8 -11.44 -35.07 3.19
CA PHE A 8 -10.54 -34.44 2.19
C PHE A 8 -11.09 -33.19 1.49
N LEU A 9 -11.93 -32.37 2.16
CA LEU A 9 -12.43 -31.12 1.56
C LEU A 9 -12.38 -29.91 2.48
N LEU A 10 -11.60 -29.97 3.57
CA LEU A 10 -11.39 -28.83 4.48
C LEU A 10 -9.90 -28.42 4.63
N THR A 11 -9.04 -28.90 3.73
CA THR A 11 -7.59 -28.61 3.74
C THR A 11 -7.13 -27.77 2.55
N PHE A 12 -8.05 -27.16 1.78
CA PHE A 12 -7.70 -26.34 0.61
C PHE A 12 -8.10 -24.85 0.71
N CYS A 13 -8.73 -24.41 1.80
CA CYS A 13 -8.98 -22.98 2.06
C CYS A 13 -7.88 -22.32 2.93
N LEU A 14 -6.81 -23.05 3.26
CA LEU A 14 -5.65 -22.54 3.99
C LEU A 14 -4.41 -22.36 3.10
N CYS A 15 -4.58 -22.36 1.78
CA CYS A 15 -3.78 -21.46 0.94
C CYS A 15 -4.35 -20.05 1.13
N LEU A 16 -4.23 -19.54 2.35
CA LEU A 16 -4.16 -18.10 2.58
C LEU A 16 -3.24 -17.58 1.49
N ALA A 17 -3.79 -16.72 0.66
CA ALA A 17 -3.03 -15.87 -0.20
C ALA A 17 -1.86 -15.35 0.62
N GLN A 18 -0.67 -15.94 0.43
CA GLN A 18 0.54 -15.16 0.51
C GLN A 18 0.42 -14.21 -0.67
N GLU A 19 -0.40 -13.17 -0.50
CA GLU A 19 -0.09 -11.88 -1.08
C GLU A 19 1.34 -11.64 -0.66
N LYS A 20 2.24 -11.97 -1.58
CA LYS A 20 3.66 -11.69 -1.49
C LYS A 20 3.69 -10.17 -1.48
N SER A 21 3.57 -9.57 -0.29
CA SER A 21 3.56 -8.13 -0.13
C SER A 21 4.81 -7.66 -0.85
N VAL A 22 4.61 -6.95 -1.95
CA VAL A 22 5.72 -6.47 -2.75
C VAL A 22 6.55 -5.63 -1.79
N ARG A 23 7.78 -6.07 -1.50
CA ARG A 23 8.64 -5.37 -0.54
C ARG A 23 8.87 -3.97 -1.08
N GLN A 24 8.46 -2.97 -0.32
CA GLN A 24 8.62 -1.57 -0.68
C GLN A 24 9.51 -0.92 0.38
N TYR A 25 10.72 -1.46 0.52
CA TYR A 25 11.73 -0.90 1.38
C TYR A 25 13.11 -1.18 0.78
N SER A 26 14.06 -0.30 1.08
CA SER A 26 15.46 -0.45 0.74
C SER A 26 16.30 -0.47 2.01
N ILE A 27 17.14 -1.49 2.18
CA ILE A 27 18.12 -1.50 3.27
C ILE A 27 19.26 -0.58 2.87
N ILE A 28 19.46 0.50 3.63
CA ILE A 28 20.50 1.49 3.36
C ILE A 28 21.75 1.25 4.20
N GLN A 29 21.63 0.57 5.33
CA GLN A 29 22.79 0.23 6.16
C GLN A 29 22.51 -0.97 7.07
N LEU A 30 23.54 -1.79 7.26
CA LEU A 30 23.57 -2.89 8.23
C LEU A 30 24.85 -2.77 9.06
N GLU A 31 24.72 -2.72 10.38
CA GLU A 31 25.84 -2.79 11.31
C GLU A 31 25.56 -3.90 12.33
N PHE A 32 26.48 -4.87 12.41
CA PHE A 32 26.34 -6.02 13.30
C PHE A 32 27.46 -5.97 14.34
N SER A 33 27.09 -5.85 15.62
CA SER A 33 28.04 -5.87 16.73
C SER A 33 27.80 -7.07 17.65
N THR A 34 28.68 -7.27 18.64
CA THR A 34 28.51 -8.32 19.65
C THR A 34 27.28 -8.07 20.54
N GLU A 35 26.96 -6.81 20.83
CA GLU A 35 25.90 -6.45 21.78
C GLU A 35 24.54 -6.24 21.11
N HIS A 36 24.54 -5.68 19.90
CA HIS A 36 23.32 -5.32 19.19
C HIS A 36 23.53 -5.23 17.67
N ASP A 37 22.41 -5.28 16.95
CA ASP A 37 22.35 -5.05 15.51
C ASP A 37 21.68 -3.73 15.22
N ILE A 38 22.13 -3.04 14.18
CA ILE A 38 21.52 -1.83 13.65
C ILE A 38 21.18 -2.08 12.19
N ILE A 39 19.91 -1.83 11.85
CA ILE A 39 19.41 -1.88 10.49
C ILE A 39 18.82 -0.51 10.18
N LYS A 40 19.26 0.10 9.08
CA LYS A 40 18.68 1.34 8.59
C LYS A 40 17.95 1.05 7.29
N VAL A 41 16.69 1.45 7.21
CA VAL A 41 15.86 1.22 6.03
C VAL A 41 15.22 2.51 5.54
N LYS A 42 15.14 2.65 4.22
CA LYS A 42 14.25 3.59 3.57
C LYS A 42 12.96 2.92 3.17
N VAL A 43 11.85 3.60 3.42
CA VAL A 43 10.50 3.16 3.10
C VAL A 43 9.75 4.30 2.40
N PRO A 44 8.85 3.99 1.46
CA PRO A 44 7.96 4.97 0.89
C PRO A 44 7.15 5.65 1.99
N ASN A 45 7.09 6.96 1.91
CA ASN A 45 6.39 7.81 2.88
C ASN A 45 4.88 7.62 2.89
N TRP A 46 4.30 6.92 1.90
CA TRP A 46 2.86 6.68 1.78
C TRP A 46 2.39 5.37 2.42
N LEU A 47 3.29 4.56 2.99
CA LEU A 47 2.89 3.35 3.70
C LEU A 47 2.09 3.69 4.96
N THR A 48 0.94 3.06 5.13
CA THR A 48 0.19 3.11 6.39
C THR A 48 1.04 2.56 7.53
N THR A 49 0.71 2.93 8.77
CA THR A 49 1.38 2.40 9.97
C THR A 49 1.39 0.87 9.99
N SER A 50 0.28 0.22 9.64
CA SER A 50 0.18 -1.24 9.56
C SER A 50 1.09 -1.84 8.50
N GLU A 51 1.13 -1.25 7.31
CA GLU A 51 2.01 -1.73 6.21
C GLU A 51 3.48 -1.53 6.56
N LEU A 52 3.82 -0.39 7.18
CA LEU A 52 5.17 -0.13 7.67
C LEU A 52 5.60 -1.22 8.66
N MET A 53 4.77 -1.50 9.65
CA MET A 53 5.07 -2.52 10.67
C MET A 53 5.27 -3.90 10.04
N GLU A 54 4.42 -4.27 9.08
CA GLU A 54 4.52 -5.56 8.40
C GLU A 54 5.80 -5.66 7.54
N GLN A 55 6.13 -4.60 6.80
CA GLN A 55 7.37 -4.58 6.01
C GLN A 55 8.62 -4.64 6.91
N LEU A 56 8.63 -3.94 8.04
CA LEU A 56 9.73 -3.99 8.99
C LEU A 56 9.86 -5.36 9.67
N ARG A 57 8.74 -6.04 9.93
CA ARG A 57 8.77 -7.43 10.42
C ARG A 57 9.55 -8.33 9.45
N GLN A 58 9.35 -8.14 8.15
CA GLN A 58 10.04 -8.90 7.09
C GLN A 58 11.53 -8.53 6.94
N VAL A 59 11.96 -7.36 7.43
CA VAL A 59 13.38 -6.97 7.49
C VAL A 59 14.15 -7.80 8.51
N ILE A 60 13.49 -8.19 9.60
CA ILE A 60 14.12 -8.76 10.80
C ILE A 60 14.02 -10.27 10.80
N ILE A 61 12.92 -10.80 10.25
CA ILE A 61 12.60 -12.21 10.25
C ILE A 61 12.14 -12.55 8.85
N TRP A 62 13.00 -13.23 8.08
CA TRP A 62 12.54 -13.83 6.84
C TRP A 62 11.61 -15.02 7.13
N PRO A 63 10.59 -15.25 6.29
CA PRO A 63 9.73 -16.42 6.43
C PRO A 63 10.56 -17.71 6.55
N GLY A 64 10.41 -18.41 7.68
CA GLY A 64 11.15 -19.64 7.98
C GLY A 64 12.44 -19.46 8.80
N GLU A 65 12.86 -18.22 9.07
CA GLU A 65 14.05 -17.97 9.90
C GLU A 65 13.75 -17.88 11.40
N LYS A 66 14.79 -18.13 12.20
CA LYS A 66 14.73 -18.01 13.66
C LYS A 66 14.80 -16.53 14.06
N LEU A 67 14.13 -16.21 15.16
CA LEU A 67 14.17 -14.86 15.73
C LEU A 67 15.61 -14.43 16.10
N PRO A 68 15.93 -13.13 16.00
CA PRO A 68 17.23 -12.61 16.44
C PRO A 68 17.51 -12.94 17.91
N ARG A 69 18.78 -13.23 18.22
CA ARG A 69 19.22 -13.58 19.58
C ARG A 69 19.63 -12.38 20.43
N LYS A 70 19.93 -11.25 19.79
CA LYS A 70 20.37 -9.99 20.40
C LYS A 70 19.39 -8.87 20.10
N LYS A 71 19.56 -7.73 20.77
CA LYS A 71 18.75 -6.54 20.51
C LYS A 71 19.03 -6.05 19.10
N THR A 72 17.99 -5.68 18.37
CA THR A 72 18.10 -5.14 17.01
C THR A 72 17.39 -3.80 16.97
N TYR A 73 18.12 -2.75 16.63
CA TYR A 73 17.60 -1.41 16.41
C TYR A 73 17.30 -1.22 14.93
N ILE A 74 16.13 -0.68 14.63
CA ILE A 74 15.78 -0.31 13.27
C ILE A 74 15.45 1.16 13.20
N TYR A 75 16.18 1.81 12.32
CA TYR A 75 15.97 3.21 11.97
C TYR A 75 15.26 3.27 10.64
N VAL A 76 14.14 3.98 10.61
CA VAL A 76 13.23 4.09 9.48
C VAL A 76 13.29 5.50 8.93
N PHE A 77 13.67 5.59 7.67
CA PHE A 77 13.77 6.81 6.90
C PHE A 77 12.67 6.82 5.84
N LYS A 78 12.03 7.97 5.64
CA LYS A 78 11.20 8.19 4.46
C LYS A 78 12.11 8.22 3.23
N GLU A 79 11.59 7.79 2.08
CA GLU A 79 12.33 7.91 0.81
C GLU A 79 12.79 9.34 0.53
N THR A 80 11.97 10.32 0.91
CA THR A 80 12.21 11.76 0.81
C THR A 80 13.31 12.28 1.74
N ASP A 81 13.72 11.50 2.75
CA ASP A 81 14.75 11.95 3.71
C ASP A 81 16.13 12.04 3.02
N GLN A 82 16.83 13.14 3.28
CA GLN A 82 18.17 13.36 2.74
C GLN A 82 19.22 12.42 3.36
N VAL A 83 20.33 12.24 2.66
CA VAL A 83 21.49 11.48 3.17
C VAL A 83 22.02 12.19 4.42
N GLY A 84 22.10 11.46 5.54
CA GLY A 84 22.53 12.02 6.83
C GLY A 84 21.41 12.59 7.70
N ALA A 85 20.14 12.48 7.29
CA ALA A 85 19.02 12.78 8.18
C ALA A 85 19.09 11.93 9.46
N SER A 86 18.63 12.49 10.58
CA SER A 86 18.38 11.71 11.79
C SER A 86 17.08 10.91 11.60
N SER A 87 17.12 9.62 11.88
CA SER A 87 15.92 8.77 11.84
C SER A 87 14.95 9.19 12.93
N ASN A 88 13.80 9.75 12.55
CA ASN A 88 12.76 10.16 13.50
C ASN A 88 11.74 9.05 13.79
N THR A 89 11.68 8.04 12.94
CA THR A 89 10.83 6.85 13.10
C THR A 89 11.72 5.63 13.35
N GLY A 90 11.34 4.74 14.28
CA GLY A 90 12.16 3.57 14.55
C GLY A 90 11.45 2.48 15.34
N CYS A 91 12.13 1.34 15.48
CA CYS A 91 11.70 0.28 16.38
C CYS A 91 12.89 -0.47 16.98
N VAL A 92 12.65 -1.13 18.10
CA VAL A 92 13.64 -1.96 18.77
C VAL A 92 13.05 -3.35 18.97
N TYR A 93 13.74 -4.36 18.45
CA TYR A 93 13.49 -5.74 18.80
C TYR A 93 14.23 -6.10 20.09
N ILE A 94 13.51 -6.66 21.05
CA ILE A 94 14.08 -7.19 22.27
C ILE A 94 13.83 -8.70 22.31
N PRO A 95 14.89 -9.53 22.37
CA PRO A 95 14.75 -10.98 22.47
C PRO A 95 13.82 -11.39 23.62
N GLY A 96 12.86 -12.26 23.32
CA GLY A 96 11.85 -12.74 24.27
C GLY A 96 10.74 -11.75 24.63
N LYS A 97 10.84 -10.47 24.23
CA LYS A 97 9.82 -9.43 24.48
C LYS A 97 9.16 -8.89 23.23
N GLY A 98 9.74 -9.11 22.04
CA GLY A 98 9.19 -8.65 20.77
C GLY A 98 9.56 -7.20 20.44
N PHE A 99 8.68 -6.52 19.69
CA PHE A 99 8.94 -5.19 19.15
C PHE A 99 8.44 -4.06 20.05
N ARG A 100 9.30 -3.06 20.29
CA ARG A 100 8.91 -1.76 20.83
C ARG A 100 8.97 -0.72 19.73
N TRP A 101 7.85 -0.08 19.46
CA TRP A 101 7.67 0.85 18.34
C TRP A 101 7.70 2.31 18.81
N ASP A 102 8.34 3.18 18.03
CA ASP A 102 8.19 4.62 18.15
C ASP A 102 7.89 5.21 16.77
N LEU A 103 6.59 5.37 16.51
CA LEU A 103 6.04 5.84 15.24
C LEU A 103 5.39 7.22 15.37
N ARG A 104 5.70 7.98 16.44
CA ARG A 104 5.06 9.27 16.74
C ARG A 104 5.20 10.31 15.63
N HIS A 105 6.21 10.15 14.77
CA HIS A 105 6.51 11.04 13.65
C HIS A 105 6.25 10.37 12.28
N TRP A 106 5.67 9.17 12.28
CA TRP A 106 5.24 8.51 11.06
C TRP A 106 3.86 9.04 10.64
N HIS A 107 3.85 9.78 9.54
CA HIS A 107 2.64 10.25 8.90
C HIS A 107 2.66 9.78 7.45
N PRO A 108 1.80 8.81 7.07
CA PRO A 108 1.67 8.40 5.69
C PRO A 108 1.26 9.60 4.83
N GLU A 109 2.04 9.88 3.80
CA GLU A 109 1.62 10.80 2.75
C GLU A 109 0.55 10.11 1.90
N MET A 110 -0.49 10.85 1.50
CA MET A 110 -1.44 10.32 0.54
C MET A 110 -0.68 9.99 -0.74
N ARG A 111 -0.70 8.72 -1.15
CA ARG A 111 -0.08 8.22 -2.37
C ARG A 111 -0.49 9.15 -3.51
N VAL A 112 0.46 9.90 -4.09
CA VAL A 112 0.16 10.71 -5.28
C VAL A 112 -0.40 9.73 -6.30
N PRO A 113 -1.68 9.85 -6.68
CA PRO A 113 -2.31 8.88 -7.57
C PRO A 113 -1.52 8.90 -8.88
N THR A 114 -1.11 7.72 -9.32
CA THR A 114 -0.43 7.55 -10.60
C THR A 114 -1.29 8.21 -11.68
N GLN A 115 -0.68 8.99 -12.58
CA GLN A 115 -1.40 9.67 -13.65
C GLN A 115 -2.35 8.68 -14.35
N PRO A 116 -3.66 8.98 -14.42
CA PRO A 116 -4.60 8.14 -15.13
C PRO A 116 -4.22 8.03 -16.61
N THR A 117 -4.48 6.87 -17.21
CA THR A 117 -4.29 6.73 -18.66
C THR A 117 -5.36 7.53 -19.40
N GLU A 118 -5.14 7.85 -20.68
CA GLU A 118 -6.13 8.56 -21.50
C GLU A 118 -7.48 7.83 -21.53
N ASN A 119 -7.45 6.49 -21.61
CA ASN A 119 -8.65 5.65 -21.54
C ASN A 119 -9.37 5.74 -20.18
N GLU A 120 -8.63 5.81 -19.06
CA GLU A 120 -9.24 5.99 -17.73
C GLU A 120 -9.90 7.38 -17.59
N ILE A 121 -9.30 8.43 -18.17
CA ILE A 121 -9.87 9.78 -18.22
C ILE A 121 -11.14 9.79 -19.08
N GLU A 122 -11.14 9.10 -20.22
CA GLU A 122 -12.31 8.98 -21.09
C GLU A 122 -13.49 8.27 -20.39
N ILE A 123 -13.21 7.15 -19.72
CA ILE A 123 -14.21 6.40 -18.94
C ILE A 123 -14.78 7.27 -17.84
N TYR A 124 -13.92 8.00 -17.11
CA TYR A 124 -14.33 8.94 -16.08
C TYR A 124 -15.27 10.02 -16.63
N ASN A 125 -14.88 10.69 -17.72
CA ASN A 125 -15.64 11.80 -18.29
C ASN A 125 -17.02 11.31 -18.75
N THR A 126 -17.05 10.17 -19.45
CA THR A 126 -18.30 9.56 -19.92
C THR A 126 -19.21 9.18 -18.75
N PHE A 127 -18.65 8.69 -17.66
CA PHE A 127 -19.42 8.38 -16.45
C PHE A 127 -20.01 9.64 -15.81
N VAL A 128 -19.20 10.69 -15.60
CA VAL A 128 -19.66 11.97 -15.02
C VAL A 128 -20.71 12.64 -15.89
N GLU A 129 -20.54 12.66 -17.21
CA GLU A 129 -21.56 13.17 -18.13
C GLU A 129 -22.88 12.41 -18.02
N CYS A 130 -22.82 11.08 -17.95
CA CYS A 130 -24.02 10.27 -17.76
C CYS A 130 -24.66 10.53 -16.38
N LEU A 131 -23.89 10.72 -15.32
CA LEU A 131 -24.41 11.10 -14.01
C LEU A 131 -25.12 12.45 -14.07
N LEU A 132 -24.51 13.46 -14.67
CA LEU A 132 -25.08 14.81 -14.82
C LEU A 132 -26.43 14.78 -15.57
N ARG A 133 -26.52 13.99 -16.65
CA ARG A 133 -27.77 13.82 -17.41
C ARG A 133 -28.89 13.11 -16.63
N ASN A 134 -28.55 12.35 -15.58
CA ASN A 134 -29.49 11.55 -14.80
C ASN A 134 -29.73 12.10 -13.38
N GLY A 135 -29.46 13.40 -13.14
CA GLY A 135 -29.72 14.04 -11.84
C GLY A 135 -28.58 13.95 -10.82
N PHE A 136 -27.36 13.65 -11.27
CA PHE A 136 -26.11 13.69 -10.50
C PHE A 136 -26.13 12.91 -9.18
N THR A 137 -26.59 11.66 -9.21
CA THR A 137 -26.49 10.75 -8.07
C THR A 137 -25.41 9.71 -8.35
N PHE A 138 -24.25 9.82 -7.67
CA PHE A 138 -23.11 8.91 -7.87
C PHE A 138 -23.49 7.43 -7.71
N ASP A 139 -24.36 7.13 -6.74
CA ASP A 139 -24.87 5.78 -6.46
C ASP A 139 -25.95 5.30 -7.44
N ASN A 140 -26.14 5.97 -8.58
CA ASN A 140 -27.07 5.52 -9.61
C ASN A 140 -26.56 4.21 -10.26
N GLN A 141 -27.00 3.10 -9.68
CA GLN A 141 -26.58 1.74 -10.06
C GLN A 141 -26.87 1.44 -11.54
N ARG A 142 -27.95 1.99 -12.10
CA ARG A 142 -28.28 1.84 -13.52
C ARG A 142 -27.22 2.48 -14.41
N VAL A 143 -26.79 3.70 -14.10
CA VAL A 143 -25.73 4.39 -14.86
C VAL A 143 -24.39 3.68 -14.69
N ARG A 144 -24.04 3.27 -13.47
CA ARG A 144 -22.81 2.51 -13.19
C ARG A 144 -22.75 1.21 -14.00
N GLN A 145 -23.82 0.43 -14.02
CA GLN A 145 -23.89 -0.80 -14.78
C GLN A 145 -23.83 -0.56 -16.31
N GLN A 146 -24.50 0.49 -16.78
CA GLN A 146 -24.49 0.86 -18.20
C GLN A 146 -23.08 1.22 -18.69
N ILE A 147 -22.35 2.04 -17.94
CA ILE A 147 -20.97 2.43 -18.28
C ILE A 147 -20.02 1.25 -18.15
N ALA A 148 -20.14 0.45 -17.08
CA ALA A 148 -19.33 -0.75 -16.89
C ALA A 148 -19.47 -1.72 -18.09
N ASN A 149 -20.70 -1.95 -18.55
CA ASN A 149 -20.97 -2.79 -19.71
C ASN A 149 -20.42 -2.18 -21.02
N ARG A 150 -20.56 -0.87 -21.22
CA ARG A 150 -20.08 -0.17 -22.43
C ARG A 150 -18.56 -0.30 -22.61
N TYR A 151 -17.80 -0.27 -21.53
CA TYR A 151 -16.34 -0.36 -21.55
C TYR A 151 -15.81 -1.76 -21.23
N HIS A 152 -16.69 -2.77 -21.13
CA HIS A 152 -16.33 -4.14 -20.78
C HIS A 152 -15.50 -4.26 -19.48
N ILE A 153 -15.84 -3.45 -18.46
CA ILE A 153 -15.21 -3.45 -17.13
C ILE A 153 -16.22 -3.84 -16.05
N SER A 154 -15.72 -4.20 -14.86
CA SER A 154 -16.58 -4.37 -13.68
C SER A 154 -16.98 -3.01 -13.09
N VAL A 155 -18.11 -2.97 -12.38
CA VAL A 155 -18.52 -1.77 -11.63
C VAL A 155 -17.47 -1.35 -10.60
N ALA A 156 -16.87 -2.32 -9.89
CA ALA A 156 -15.77 -2.03 -8.96
C ALA A 156 -14.57 -1.38 -9.65
N ARG A 157 -14.26 -1.78 -10.90
CA ARG A 157 -13.20 -1.16 -11.69
C ARG A 157 -13.59 0.25 -12.12
N LEU A 158 -14.85 0.48 -12.49
CA LEU A 158 -15.37 1.83 -12.77
C LEU A 158 -15.23 2.75 -11.54
N ASP A 159 -15.60 2.29 -10.34
CA ASP A 159 -15.46 3.07 -9.11
C ASP A 159 -14.00 3.38 -8.78
N THR A 160 -13.11 2.42 -9.03
CA THR A 160 -11.67 2.60 -8.88
C THR A 160 -11.14 3.67 -9.85
N ILE A 161 -11.56 3.64 -11.11
CA ILE A 161 -11.21 4.65 -12.12
C ILE A 161 -11.74 6.01 -11.71
N TYR A 162 -13.01 6.08 -11.28
CA TYR A 162 -13.64 7.32 -10.82
C TYR A 162 -12.81 7.98 -9.72
N THR A 163 -12.50 7.20 -8.68
CA THR A 163 -11.77 7.67 -7.50
C THR A 163 -10.34 8.08 -7.86
N LYS A 164 -9.66 7.28 -8.71
CA LYS A 164 -8.29 7.57 -9.17
C LYS A 164 -8.21 8.89 -9.94
N VAL A 165 -9.11 9.10 -10.90
CA VAL A 165 -9.10 10.30 -11.75
C VAL A 165 -9.50 11.55 -10.95
N LEU A 166 -10.55 11.46 -10.12
CA LEU A 166 -10.98 12.55 -9.25
C LEU A 166 -9.85 13.00 -8.32
N HIS A 167 -9.25 12.05 -7.60
CA HIS A 167 -8.14 12.32 -6.68
C HIS A 167 -6.90 12.84 -7.41
N TRP A 168 -6.61 12.34 -8.62
CA TRP A 168 -5.51 12.87 -9.43
C TRP A 168 -5.74 14.32 -9.84
N TRP A 169 -6.94 14.71 -10.26
CA TRP A 169 -7.21 16.11 -10.61
C TRP A 169 -7.16 17.08 -9.43
N GLU A 170 -7.51 16.61 -8.23
CA GLU A 170 -7.40 17.40 -7.00
C GLU A 170 -5.94 17.61 -6.57
N THR A 171 -5.08 16.63 -6.84
CA THR A 171 -3.70 16.60 -6.33
C THR A 171 -2.62 16.90 -7.39
N ALA A 172 -2.97 16.92 -8.68
CA ALA A 172 -2.02 17.14 -9.75
C ALA A 172 -1.46 18.58 -9.71
N PRO A 173 -0.13 18.76 -9.83
CA PRO A 173 0.50 20.08 -9.82
C PRO A 173 0.01 20.90 -11.01
N ARG A 174 -0.38 22.14 -10.74
CA ARG A 174 -0.91 23.08 -11.72
C ARG A 174 0.10 24.17 -12.00
N ASP A 175 0.17 24.62 -13.24
CA ASP A 175 0.91 25.84 -13.59
C ASP A 175 0.20 27.09 -13.03
N SER A 176 0.81 28.26 -13.22
CA SER A 176 0.24 29.55 -12.80
C SER A 176 -1.10 29.90 -13.48
N THR A 177 -1.49 29.15 -14.51
CA THR A 177 -2.78 29.28 -15.21
C THR A 177 -3.82 28.25 -14.77
N GLY A 178 -3.47 27.38 -13.79
CA GLY A 178 -4.36 26.36 -13.26
C GLY A 178 -4.43 25.08 -14.10
N LYS A 179 -3.61 24.93 -15.15
CA LYS A 179 -3.55 23.73 -15.99
C LYS A 179 -2.62 22.70 -15.37
N VAL A 180 -3.02 21.42 -15.43
CA VAL A 180 -2.18 20.32 -14.95
C VAL A 180 -0.89 20.26 -15.76
N ILE A 181 0.25 20.31 -15.08
CA ILE A 181 1.58 20.22 -15.69
C ILE A 181 1.77 18.77 -16.16
N LYS A 182 1.73 18.54 -17.49
CA LYS A 182 2.10 17.26 -18.09
C LYS A 182 3.61 17.11 -18.01
N LYS A 183 4.11 16.07 -17.34
CA LYS A 183 5.53 15.68 -17.39
C LYS A 183 5.82 14.89 -18.66
#